data_AF-A0A2E3G843-F1
#
_entry.id   AF-A0A2E3G843-F1
#
_cell.length_a   1.000
_cell.length_b   1.000
_cell.length_c   1.000
_cell.angle_alpha   90.00
_cell.angle_beta   90.00
_cell.angle_gamma   90.00
#
_symmetry.space_group_name_H-M   'P 1'
#
loop_
_entity.id
_entity.type
_entity.pdbx_description
1 polymer ?
#
loop_
_entity_poly.entity_id
_entity_poly.type
_entity_poly.pdbx_seq_one_letter_code
_entity_poly.pdbx_strand_id
1 'polypeptide(L)'
;MTVYRPFTEKLGASDPTTFIGNAGELFYNADTQQVFISDGSTPGGIPIAGGGGVQSSITDGTSTLSFDSNNRISIDTHIIPDTNAAYDLGNAEYKIRHLFLSDNSLTMGDTTLSEQNIIRSVEIGDEPAPNVPNEPGRKGDIRISPEHLYICVEENQWRRVSLDPAWV
;
A
#
# COMPACT_ATOMS: atom_id res chain seq x y z
N MET A 1 -0.41 46.92 -0.69
CA MET A 1 0.08 45.55 -0.95
C MET A 1 1.54 45.69 -1.32
N THR A 2 2.45 45.23 -0.46
CA THR A 2 3.89 45.36 -0.70
C THR A 2 4.42 43.99 -1.10
N VAL A 3 4.99 43.89 -2.30
CA VAL A 3 5.68 42.69 -2.78
C VAL A 3 7.15 42.83 -2.39
N TYR A 4 7.63 41.95 -1.52
CA TYR A 4 9.06 41.85 -1.22
C TYR A 4 9.72 40.96 -2.27
N ARG A 5 10.65 41.53 -3.03
CA ARG A 5 11.53 40.78 -3.93
C ARG A 5 12.79 40.44 -3.14
N PRO A 6 13.20 39.17 -3.04
CA PRO A 6 14.52 38.84 -2.51
C PRO A 6 15.57 39.49 -3.40
N PHE A 7 16.41 40.34 -2.84
CA PHE A 7 17.53 40.93 -3.57
C PHE A 7 18.63 39.87 -3.68
N THR A 8 19.01 39.51 -4.90
CA THR A 8 20.17 38.64 -5.17
C THR A 8 21.49 39.26 -4.73
N GLU A 9 21.53 40.57 -4.47
CA GLU A 9 22.77 41.33 -4.30
C GLU A 9 23.01 41.85 -2.87
N LYS A 10 22.12 41.61 -1.90
CA LYS A 10 22.22 42.30 -0.60
C LYS A 10 22.15 41.38 0.63
N LEU A 11 23.15 40.51 0.75
CA LEU A 11 23.66 39.92 2.01
C LEU A 11 25.20 39.73 1.94
N GLY A 12 25.93 40.77 1.53
CA GLY A 12 27.39 40.83 1.76
C GLY A 12 28.27 39.83 1.00
N ALA A 13 27.83 39.32 -0.15
CA ALA A 13 28.63 38.41 -1.00
C ALA A 13 29.24 37.21 -0.25
N SER A 14 28.48 36.64 0.68
CA SER A 14 28.83 35.37 1.31
C SER A 14 28.32 34.22 0.46
N ASP A 15 29.15 33.21 0.24
CA ASP A 15 28.75 31.97 -0.39
C ASP A 15 27.57 31.41 0.42
N PRO A 16 26.39 31.19 -0.20
CA PRO A 16 25.19 30.75 0.51
C PRO A 16 25.39 29.41 1.24
N THR A 17 26.40 28.60 0.88
CA THR A 17 26.75 27.36 1.59
C THR A 17 27.48 27.60 2.92
N THR A 18 27.99 28.82 3.14
CA THR A 18 28.76 29.20 4.34
C THR A 18 28.06 30.28 5.18
N PHE A 19 26.92 30.79 4.72
CA PHE A 19 26.17 31.84 5.40
C PHE A 19 25.59 31.34 6.74
N ILE A 20 25.83 32.10 7.81
CA ILE A 20 25.19 31.94 9.13
C ILE A 20 24.48 33.25 9.45
N GLY A 21 23.18 33.30 9.19
CA GLY A 21 22.32 34.43 9.54
C GLY A 21 21.90 34.43 11.00
N ASN A 22 21.03 35.36 11.38
CA ASN A 22 20.37 35.30 12.67
C ASN A 22 19.33 34.17 12.68
N ALA A 23 19.07 33.56 13.85
CA ALA A 23 18.01 32.57 13.97
C ALA A 23 16.66 33.13 13.47
N GLY A 24 16.02 32.43 12.54
CA GLY A 24 14.78 32.84 11.86
C GLY A 24 14.96 33.60 10.55
N GLU A 25 16.19 33.93 10.15
CA GLU A 25 16.46 34.66 8.91
C GLU A 25 16.25 33.77 7.68
N LEU A 26 15.44 34.25 6.73
CA LEU A 26 15.22 33.57 5.44
C LEU A 26 16.21 34.07 4.39
N PHE A 27 16.80 33.15 3.65
CA PHE A 27 17.65 33.46 2.50
C PHE A 27 17.43 32.48 1.35
N TYR A 28 17.82 32.87 0.14
CA TYR A 28 17.64 32.08 -1.07
C TYR A 28 19.01 31.71 -1.65
N ASN A 29 19.23 30.43 -1.95
CA ASN A 29 20.40 29.97 -2.66
C ASN A 29 20.05 29.86 -4.16
N ALA A 30 20.68 30.69 -4.99
CA ALA A 30 20.42 30.73 -6.42
C ALA A 30 20.97 29.52 -7.18
N ASP A 31 21.99 28.84 -6.66
CA ASP A 31 22.59 27.67 -7.30
C ASP A 31 21.69 26.44 -7.13
N THR A 32 21.10 26.25 -5.94
CA THR A 32 20.16 25.15 -5.66
C THR A 32 18.70 25.52 -5.91
N GLN A 33 18.39 26.80 -6.15
CA GLN A 33 17.05 27.36 -6.31
C GLN A 33 16.11 27.08 -5.12
N GLN A 34 16.64 27.13 -3.90
CA GLN A 34 15.92 26.81 -2.67
C GLN A 34 15.96 27.96 -1.65
N VAL A 35 14.92 28.03 -0.82
CA VAL A 35 14.85 28.94 0.34
C VAL A 35 15.34 28.18 1.58
N PHE A 36 16.10 28.87 2.42
CA PHE A 36 16.66 28.36 3.65
C PHE A 36 16.25 29.27 4.81
N ILE A 37 16.22 28.70 6.01
CA ILE A 37 16.12 29.42 7.28
C ILE A 37 17.42 29.24 8.05
N SER A 38 17.99 30.33 8.55
CA SER A 38 19.11 30.25 9.46
C SER A 38 18.61 29.97 10.88
N ASP A 39 19.35 29.15 11.62
CA ASP A 39 19.15 28.86 13.05
C ASP A 39 20.13 29.63 13.95
N GLY A 40 20.96 30.51 13.37
CA GLY A 40 21.99 31.24 14.10
C GLY A 40 23.31 30.48 14.30
N SER A 41 23.47 29.28 13.76
CA SER A 41 24.67 28.45 14.00
C SER A 41 25.11 27.56 12.83
N THR A 42 24.17 27.07 12.03
CA THR A 42 24.44 26.14 10.92
C THR A 42 24.87 26.91 9.66
N PRO A 43 26.12 26.75 9.17
CA PRO A 43 26.54 27.29 7.89
C PRO A 43 25.68 26.73 6.75
N GLY A 44 25.18 27.60 5.89
CA GLY A 44 24.28 27.22 4.81
C GLY A 44 22.83 26.99 5.22
N GLY A 45 22.51 27.15 6.51
CA GLY A 45 21.16 27.11 7.05
C GLY A 45 20.44 25.77 6.86
N ILE A 46 19.16 25.77 7.20
CA ILE A 46 18.26 24.63 7.05
C ILE A 46 17.38 24.90 5.83
N PRO A 47 17.32 24.03 4.82
CA PRO A 47 16.44 24.24 3.69
C PRO A 47 14.98 24.25 4.17
N ILE A 48 14.26 25.33 3.88
CA ILE A 48 12.81 25.28 3.91
C ILE A 48 12.41 24.55 2.64
N ALA A 49 11.93 23.33 2.80
CA ALA A 49 11.34 22.55 1.72
C ALA A 49 10.13 23.33 1.16
N GLY A 50 10.40 24.20 0.19
CA GLY A 50 9.38 24.85 -0.61
C GLY A 50 8.61 23.77 -1.36
N GLY A 51 7.29 23.76 -1.18
CA GLY A 51 6.40 22.89 -1.95
C GLY A 51 6.68 23.04 -3.45
N GLY A 52 7.22 21.98 -4.04
CA GLY A 52 7.54 21.93 -5.47
C GLY A 52 8.95 21.43 -5.78
N GLY A 53 9.20 20.13 -5.60
CA GLY A 53 10.07 19.40 -6.54
C GLY A 53 11.39 18.78 -6.05
N VAL A 54 11.82 18.93 -4.78
CA VAL A 54 13.11 18.32 -4.33
C VAL A 54 13.07 17.71 -2.91
N GLN A 55 11.88 17.41 -2.39
CA GLN A 55 11.78 16.39 -1.35
C GLN A 55 11.01 15.22 -1.92
N SER A 56 11.76 14.19 -2.30
CA SER A 56 11.19 12.88 -2.58
C SER A 56 10.50 12.29 -1.35
N SER A 57 10.70 12.85 -0.16
CA SER A 57 10.21 12.29 1.09
C SER A 57 9.41 13.26 1.95
N ILE A 58 8.33 12.75 2.54
CA ILE A 58 7.65 13.34 3.71
C ILE A 58 8.19 12.60 4.94
N THR A 59 8.86 13.32 5.85
CA THR A 59 9.41 12.73 7.08
C THR A 59 9.01 13.53 8.32
N ASP A 60 8.75 12.83 9.42
CA ASP A 60 8.56 13.43 10.75
C ASP A 60 9.87 13.45 11.59
N GLY A 61 11.00 13.08 10.96
CA GLY A 61 12.29 12.89 11.63
C GLY A 61 12.57 11.44 12.08
N THR A 62 11.58 10.55 11.97
CA THR A 62 11.72 9.11 12.29
C THR A 62 11.24 8.18 11.18
N SER A 63 10.05 8.42 10.63
CA SER A 63 9.45 7.67 9.54
C SER A 63 9.39 8.53 8.28
N THR A 64 9.46 7.90 7.12
CA THR A 64 9.60 8.52 5.81
C THR A 64 8.73 7.82 4.76
N LEU A 65 7.79 8.56 4.18
CA LEU A 65 7.18 8.19 2.90
C LEU A 65 8.03 8.80 1.79
N SER A 66 8.73 7.99 1.00
CA SER A 66 9.71 8.47 0.00
C SER A 66 9.43 7.96 -1.42
N PHE A 67 9.79 8.74 -2.44
CA PHE A 67 9.83 8.37 -3.85
C PHE A 67 11.27 8.05 -4.28
N ASP A 68 11.55 6.81 -4.66
CA ASP A 68 12.89 6.40 -5.11
C ASP A 68 13.25 6.97 -6.50
N SER A 69 14.49 6.74 -6.96
CA SER A 69 14.95 7.17 -8.29
C SER A 69 14.23 6.50 -9.46
N ASN A 70 13.42 5.47 -9.19
CA ASN A 70 12.58 4.77 -10.17
C ASN A 70 11.10 5.13 -10.03
N ASN A 71 10.78 6.20 -9.28
CA ASN A 71 9.42 6.68 -9.03
C ASN A 71 8.54 5.64 -8.29
N ARG A 72 9.12 4.85 -7.40
CA ARG A 72 8.39 3.95 -6.50
C ARG A 72 8.17 4.61 -5.15
N ILE A 73 7.00 4.36 -4.57
CA ILE A 73 6.72 4.69 -3.18
C ILE A 73 7.46 3.67 -2.29
N SER A 74 8.37 4.16 -1.47
CA SER A 74 9.06 3.42 -0.41
C SER A 74 8.50 3.87 0.94
N ILE A 75 8.10 2.90 1.76
CA ILE A 75 7.54 3.12 3.09
C ILE A 75 8.43 2.43 4.13
N ASP A 76 8.72 3.12 5.22
CA ASP A 76 9.35 2.55 6.44
C ASP A 76 8.36 2.49 7.62
N THR A 77 7.08 2.73 7.33
CA THR A 77 5.97 2.87 8.28
C THR A 77 4.74 2.08 7.83
N HIS A 78 3.67 2.17 8.61
CA HIS A 78 2.40 1.50 8.32
C HIS A 78 1.48 2.36 7.43
N ILE A 79 0.67 1.71 6.60
CA ILE A 79 -0.48 2.32 5.94
C ILE A 79 -1.71 2.01 6.80
N ILE A 80 -2.19 3.00 7.54
CA ILE A 80 -3.35 2.87 8.44
C ILE A 80 -4.36 3.96 8.06
N PRO A 81 -5.57 3.60 7.62
CA PRO A 81 -6.61 4.60 7.37
C PRO A 81 -7.04 5.30 8.66
N ASP A 82 -7.38 6.59 8.56
CA ASP A 82 -7.86 7.37 9.72
C ASP A 82 -9.33 7.08 10.08
N THR A 83 -10.04 6.41 9.19
CA THR A 83 -11.48 6.12 9.28
C THR A 83 -11.73 4.68 8.88
N ASN A 84 -12.46 3.96 9.74
CA ASN A 84 -12.76 2.55 9.52
C ASN A 84 -13.62 2.35 8.26
N ALA A 85 -13.22 1.40 7.41
CA ALA A 85 -13.96 0.95 6.23
C ALA A 85 -14.40 2.06 5.25
N ALA A 86 -13.60 3.12 5.10
CA ALA A 86 -13.93 4.29 4.26
C ALA A 86 -13.10 4.43 2.97
N TYR A 87 -11.99 3.71 2.85
CA TYR A 87 -11.02 3.92 1.78
C TYR A 87 -10.73 2.63 1.02
N ASP A 88 -10.63 2.77 -0.31
CA ASP A 88 -10.31 1.68 -1.22
C ASP A 88 -8.83 1.64 -1.58
N LEU A 89 -8.35 0.44 -1.94
CA LEU A 89 -7.05 0.25 -2.60
C LEU A 89 -7.27 0.02 -4.10
N GLY A 90 -7.26 1.10 -4.86
CA GLY A 90 -7.58 1.10 -6.29
C GLY A 90 -9.09 1.22 -6.55
N ASN A 91 -9.49 1.08 -7.81
CA ASN A 91 -10.90 1.07 -8.23
C ASN A 91 -11.08 0.27 -9.54
N ALA A 92 -12.28 0.34 -10.15
CA ALA A 92 -12.62 -0.44 -11.34
C ALA A 92 -11.71 -0.14 -12.55
N GLU A 93 -11.28 1.11 -12.71
CA GLU A 93 -10.41 1.58 -13.78
C GLU A 93 -8.91 1.47 -13.42
N TYR A 94 -8.56 1.69 -12.16
CA TYR A 94 -7.19 1.78 -11.66
C TYR A 94 -6.91 0.69 -10.63
N LYS A 95 -6.39 -0.43 -11.11
CA LYS A 95 -6.20 -1.66 -10.32
C LYS A 95 -4.76 -1.82 -9.85
N ILE A 96 -4.59 -2.33 -8.63
CA ILE A 96 -3.31 -2.90 -8.19
C ILE A 96 -3.17 -4.26 -8.87
N ARG A 97 -2.11 -4.43 -9.66
CA ARG A 97 -1.95 -5.66 -10.47
C ARG A 97 -1.59 -6.86 -9.61
N HIS A 98 -0.66 -6.69 -8.68
CA HIS A 98 -0.15 -7.73 -7.80
C HIS A 98 0.10 -7.16 -6.41
N LEU A 99 -0.15 -7.98 -5.38
CA LEU A 99 0.19 -7.71 -4.00
C LEU A 99 1.17 -8.80 -3.56
N PHE A 100 2.42 -8.41 -3.28
CA PHE A 100 3.45 -9.31 -2.76
C PHE A 100 3.59 -9.07 -1.27
N LEU A 101 3.20 -10.06 -0.47
CA LEU A 101 3.32 -10.07 0.99
C LEU A 101 4.40 -11.09 1.38
N SER A 102 4.90 -11.01 2.61
CA SER A 102 5.71 -12.08 3.19
C SER A 102 4.83 -13.27 3.60
N ASP A 103 5.41 -14.20 4.36
CA ASP A 103 4.76 -15.32 5.06
C ASP A 103 3.69 -14.94 6.10
N ASN A 104 3.31 -13.66 6.14
CA ASN A 104 2.23 -13.16 7.00
C ASN A 104 0.85 -13.49 6.43
N SER A 105 -0.17 -13.26 7.26
CA SER A 105 -1.57 -13.48 6.87
C SER A 105 -2.26 -12.22 6.37
N LEU A 106 -3.17 -12.37 5.41
CA LEU A 106 -4.09 -11.35 4.92
C LEU A 106 -5.49 -11.65 5.47
N THR A 107 -6.13 -10.71 6.15
CA THR A 107 -7.48 -10.90 6.67
C THR A 107 -8.52 -10.16 5.81
N MET A 108 -9.63 -10.83 5.52
CA MET A 108 -10.80 -10.29 4.82
C MET A 108 -12.04 -10.57 5.69
N GLY A 109 -12.48 -9.56 6.43
CA GLY A 109 -13.46 -9.77 7.50
C GLY A 109 -12.92 -10.77 8.53
N ASP A 110 -13.68 -11.83 8.79
CA ASP A 110 -13.29 -12.90 9.71
C ASP A 110 -12.44 -14.01 9.05
N THR A 111 -12.20 -13.91 7.74
CA THR A 111 -11.42 -14.90 6.99
C THR A 111 -9.95 -14.51 6.94
N THR A 112 -9.07 -15.39 7.40
CA THR A 112 -7.62 -15.23 7.24
C THR A 112 -7.16 -16.01 6.00
N LEU A 113 -6.35 -15.42 5.14
CA LEU A 113 -5.57 -16.04 4.07
C LEU A 113 -4.10 -16.11 4.51
N SER A 114 -3.50 -17.28 4.45
CA SER A 114 -2.09 -17.54 4.78
C SER A 114 -1.59 -18.70 3.94
N GLU A 115 -0.26 -18.85 3.83
CA GLU A 115 0.34 -19.96 3.08
C GLU A 115 -0.21 -21.34 3.50
N GLN A 116 -0.61 -21.49 4.76
CA GLN A 116 -1.13 -22.74 5.30
C GLN A 116 -2.57 -23.03 4.86
N ASN A 117 -3.40 -21.99 4.70
CA ASN A 117 -4.81 -22.18 4.38
C ASN A 117 -5.09 -22.09 2.88
N ILE A 118 -4.32 -21.35 2.09
CA ILE A 118 -4.51 -21.30 0.63
C ILE A 118 -4.04 -22.59 -0.07
N ILE A 119 -3.11 -23.33 0.53
CA ILE A 119 -2.62 -24.61 -0.01
C ILE A 119 -3.54 -25.78 0.40
N ARG A 120 -4.28 -25.64 1.49
CA ARG A 120 -5.17 -26.68 2.05
C ARG A 120 -6.66 -26.39 1.87
N SER A 121 -7.04 -25.22 1.34
CA SER A 121 -8.42 -24.86 1.05
C SER A 121 -8.92 -25.63 -0.17
N VAL A 122 -9.39 -26.86 0.04
CA VAL A 122 -10.52 -27.34 -0.75
C VAL A 122 -11.74 -26.62 -0.20
N GLU A 123 -12.22 -25.62 -0.92
CA GLU A 123 -13.49 -24.96 -0.59
C GLU A 123 -14.62 -25.93 -0.95
N ILE A 124 -15.18 -26.59 0.07
CA ILE A 124 -16.44 -27.31 -0.08
C ILE A 124 -17.52 -26.24 0.04
N GLY A 125 -18.23 -25.97 -1.05
CA GLY A 125 -19.30 -24.99 -1.01
C GLY A 125 -20.37 -25.43 -0.01
N ASP A 126 -20.91 -24.49 0.78
CA ASP A 126 -22.07 -24.71 1.67
C ASP A 126 -23.40 -24.87 0.89
N GLU A 127 -23.29 -25.21 -0.40
CA GLU A 127 -24.41 -25.42 -1.29
C GLU A 127 -24.94 -26.85 -1.12
N PRO A 128 -26.27 -27.05 -1.17
CA PRO A 128 -26.85 -28.37 -1.03
C PRO A 128 -26.34 -29.32 -2.10
N ALA A 129 -26.23 -30.61 -1.73
CA ALA A 129 -25.84 -31.65 -2.67
C ALA A 129 -26.74 -31.62 -3.92
N PRO A 130 -26.17 -31.80 -5.11
CA PRO A 130 -26.93 -31.74 -6.35
C PRO A 130 -27.96 -32.86 -6.39
N ASN A 131 -29.19 -32.52 -6.76
CA ASN A 131 -30.31 -33.46 -6.81
C ASN A 131 -30.25 -34.33 -8.08
N VAL A 132 -29.61 -33.84 -9.13
CA VAL A 132 -29.46 -34.52 -10.41
C VAL A 132 -28.03 -34.40 -10.94
N PRO A 133 -27.55 -35.37 -11.75
CA PRO A 133 -26.19 -35.34 -12.30
C PRO A 133 -25.88 -34.12 -13.18
N ASN A 134 -26.91 -33.38 -13.62
CA ASN A 134 -26.80 -32.24 -14.53
C ASN A 134 -27.24 -30.90 -13.93
N GLU A 135 -27.28 -30.80 -12.60
CA GLU A 135 -27.60 -29.54 -11.92
C GLU A 135 -26.54 -28.47 -12.20
N PRO A 136 -26.90 -27.17 -12.27
CA PRO A 136 -25.94 -26.10 -12.47
C PRO A 136 -24.75 -26.16 -11.50
N GLY A 137 -23.55 -26.18 -12.07
CA GLY A 137 -22.30 -26.29 -11.32
C GLY A 137 -21.09 -26.00 -12.21
N ARG A 138 -20.04 -25.42 -11.62
CA ARG A 138 -18.78 -25.14 -12.30
C ARG A 138 -17.79 -26.27 -12.08
N LYS A 139 -16.94 -26.50 -13.07
CA LYS A 139 -15.86 -27.48 -12.97
C LYS A 139 -14.99 -27.18 -11.74
N GLY A 140 -14.82 -28.17 -10.88
CA GLY A 140 -14.07 -28.06 -9.63
C GLY A 140 -14.94 -27.83 -8.39
N ASP A 141 -16.24 -27.55 -8.54
CA ASP A 141 -17.14 -27.42 -7.40
C ASP A 141 -17.21 -28.76 -6.64
N ILE A 142 -17.09 -28.70 -5.32
CA ILE A 142 -17.24 -29.83 -4.42
C ILE A 142 -18.39 -29.54 -3.46
N ARG A 143 -19.33 -30.48 -3.36
CA ARG A 143 -20.44 -30.45 -2.39
C ARG A 143 -20.46 -31.75 -1.61
N ILE A 144 -20.95 -31.70 -0.39
CA ILE A 144 -21.02 -32.88 0.48
C ILE A 144 -22.45 -33.11 0.98
N SER A 145 -22.77 -34.38 1.15
CA SER A 145 -23.94 -34.86 1.88
C SER A 145 -23.46 -35.88 2.92
N PRO A 146 -24.30 -36.31 3.87
CA PRO A 146 -23.91 -37.31 4.86
C PRO A 146 -23.37 -38.62 4.25
N GLU A 147 -23.82 -39.00 3.06
CA GLU A 147 -23.47 -40.30 2.45
C GLU A 147 -22.56 -40.18 1.22
N HIS A 148 -22.38 -38.98 0.66
CA HIS A 148 -21.70 -38.81 -0.61
C HIS A 148 -20.95 -37.49 -0.69
N LEU A 149 -19.76 -37.53 -1.28
CA LEU A 149 -19.03 -36.38 -1.78
C LEU A 149 -19.30 -36.23 -3.28
N TYR A 150 -19.64 -35.03 -3.73
CA TYR A 150 -19.96 -34.69 -5.11
C TYR A 150 -18.87 -33.78 -5.69
N ILE A 151 -18.44 -34.07 -6.92
CA ILE A 151 -17.44 -33.30 -7.67
C ILE A 151 -18.02 -32.97 -9.04
N CYS A 152 -18.07 -31.69 -9.38
CA CYS A 152 -18.44 -31.24 -10.71
C CYS A 152 -17.21 -31.34 -11.64
N VAL A 153 -17.24 -32.28 -12.57
CA VAL A 153 -16.06 -32.63 -13.41
C VAL A 153 -15.97 -31.79 -14.68
N GLU A 154 -17.11 -31.30 -15.16
CA GLU A 154 -17.28 -30.37 -16.28
C GLU A 154 -18.52 -29.52 -15.99
N GLU A 155 -18.77 -28.46 -16.76
CA GLU A 155 -19.94 -27.60 -16.56
C GLU A 155 -21.23 -28.42 -16.52
N ASN A 156 -21.95 -28.33 -15.39
CA ASN A 156 -23.19 -29.05 -15.12
C ASN A 156 -23.06 -30.58 -15.26
N GLN A 157 -21.92 -31.15 -14.86
CA GLN A 157 -21.71 -32.60 -14.84
C GLN A 157 -21.15 -33.07 -13.50
N TRP A 158 -22.01 -33.66 -12.69
CA TRP A 158 -21.67 -34.12 -11.34
C TRP A 158 -21.32 -35.61 -11.31
N ARG A 159 -20.25 -35.92 -10.59
CA ARG A 159 -19.93 -37.28 -10.15
C ARG A 159 -19.96 -37.33 -8.63
N ARG A 160 -20.19 -38.51 -8.07
CA ARG A 160 -20.21 -38.72 -6.62
C ARG A 160 -19.41 -39.93 -6.19
N VAL A 161 -18.89 -39.86 -4.98
CA VAL A 161 -18.21 -40.95 -4.27
C VAL A 161 -18.98 -41.20 -2.98
N SER A 162 -19.28 -42.45 -2.68
CA SER A 162 -19.92 -42.81 -1.41
C SER A 162 -18.95 -42.64 -0.24
N LEU A 163 -19.43 -42.06 0.84
CA LEU A 163 -18.73 -41.95 2.12
C LEU A 163 -19.04 -43.20 2.94
N ASP A 164 -18.02 -43.79 3.55
CA ASP A 164 -18.17 -45.00 4.35
C ASP A 164 -18.79 -44.66 5.71
N PRO A 165 -20.02 -45.13 6.01
CA PRO A 165 -20.68 -44.84 7.28
C PRO A 165 -20.02 -45.54 8.47
N ALA A 166 -19.07 -46.47 8.25
CA ALA A 166 -18.34 -47.12 9.34
C ALA A 166 -17.26 -46.23 9.98
N TRP A 167 -16.92 -45.09 9.36
CA TRP A 167 -15.90 -44.14 9.82
C TRP A 167 -16.53 -42.80 10.21
N VAL A 168 -17.33 -42.80 11.29
CA VAL A 168 -17.95 -41.63 11.93
C VAL A 168 -17.39 -41.36 13.32
#